data_AF-A0A4R5P6C8-F1
#
_entry.id   AF-A0A4R5P6C8-F1
#
_cell.length_a   1.000
_cell.length_b   1.000
_cell.length_c   1.000
_cell.angle_alpha   90.00
_cell.angle_beta   90.00
_cell.angle_gamma   90.00
#
_symmetry.space_group_name_H-M   'P 1'
#
loop_
_entity.id
_entity.type
_entity.pdbx_description
1 polymer ?
#
loop_
_entity_poly.entity_id
_entity_poly.type
_entity_poly.pdbx_seq_one_letter_code
_entity_poly.pdbx_strand_id
1 'polypeptide(L)'
;MTYEIQVLHVDRDDWLTELRSAVASELHAIGMHRSVVVDVTESTPTPLAPSVAVALIGPAAASSPKLAAATKEATSKGRVTIPVVDNLGQFQSLVPDELSRFNGFEWSGNEPEHRLAQLLLEELGIEDRDRRVFLSHKREDGLGAAEQLHDALTRHRFVPFIDRFAIPKGADVQAHIADALESYAFLLILETPLAHLSEWVFDEVDYALSHTMGTLILQWPGEPKNIPGSAGIPRIQLAPDEVTTDDHGYEILKPDGLDRIIREVEKAHAHGIARRRRMLVCNVEDAARAAGASCIPLKDWSLDVSAAKGRSIVSVTPRLPSAQDLQRLDETRSAIDANANALLVHAARQLREPACGHLKWITDGRGLDLVPDNAIGAQW
;
A
#
# COMPACT_ATOMS: atom_id res chain seq x y z
N MET A 1 -14.18 -2.02 -7.88
CA MET A 1 -13.60 -0.82 -8.55
C MET A 1 -12.88 -1.28 -9.80
N THR A 2 -12.90 -0.47 -10.86
CA THR A 2 -12.23 -0.77 -12.13
C THR A 2 -11.13 0.27 -12.36
N TYR A 3 -9.92 -0.21 -12.59
CA TYR A 3 -8.74 0.57 -12.96
C TYR A 3 -8.28 0.13 -14.34
N GLU A 4 -7.58 0.99 -15.07
CA GLU A 4 -7.16 0.70 -16.43
C GLU A 4 -5.66 0.97 -16.60
N ILE A 5 -4.93 -0.01 -17.14
CA ILE A 5 -3.55 0.14 -17.59
C ILE A 5 -3.59 0.25 -19.11
N GLN A 6 -3.34 1.46 -19.62
CA GLN A 6 -3.23 1.70 -21.06
C GLN A 6 -1.86 1.23 -21.55
N VAL A 7 -1.84 0.22 -22.41
CA VAL A 7 -0.61 -0.26 -23.03
C VAL A 7 -0.45 0.37 -24.41
N LEU A 8 0.67 1.05 -24.60
CA LEU A 8 1.04 1.71 -25.85
C LEU A 8 2.23 0.97 -26.46
N HIS A 9 2.02 0.25 -27.55
CA HIS A 9 3.11 -0.41 -28.27
C HIS A 9 2.80 -0.58 -29.76
N VAL A 10 3.81 -1.01 -30.52
CA VAL A 10 3.70 -1.30 -31.96
C VAL A 10 4.23 -2.70 -32.32
N ASP A 11 5.08 -3.29 -31.48
CA ASP A 11 5.85 -4.49 -31.79
C ASP A 11 6.23 -5.32 -30.53
N ARG A 12 5.41 -5.25 -29.46
CA ARG A 12 5.64 -5.87 -28.15
C ARG A 12 4.43 -6.66 -27.63
N ASP A 13 3.81 -7.45 -28.50
CA ASP A 13 2.66 -8.30 -28.15
C ASP A 13 3.00 -9.36 -27.08
N ASP A 14 4.24 -9.84 -27.09
CA ASP A 14 4.82 -10.74 -26.09
C ASP A 14 4.83 -10.09 -24.71
N TRP A 15 5.43 -8.90 -24.58
CA TRP A 15 5.49 -8.17 -23.31
C TRP A 15 4.10 -7.77 -22.82
N LEU A 16 3.18 -7.40 -23.72
CA LEU A 16 1.78 -7.14 -23.35
C LEU A 16 1.14 -8.39 -22.72
N THR A 17 1.37 -9.57 -23.31
CA THR A 17 0.81 -10.83 -22.81
C THR A 17 1.41 -11.21 -21.45
N GLU A 18 2.72 -11.07 -21.30
CA GLU A 18 3.43 -11.29 -20.04
C GLU A 18 2.96 -10.33 -18.95
N LEU A 19 2.84 -9.03 -19.27
CA LEU A 19 2.34 -8.01 -18.35
C LEU A 19 0.90 -8.28 -17.90
N ARG A 20 0.01 -8.71 -18.82
CA ARG A 20 -1.37 -9.11 -18.47
C ARG A 20 -1.39 -10.23 -17.44
N SER A 21 -0.57 -11.26 -17.66
CA SER A 21 -0.44 -12.38 -16.73
C SER A 21 0.13 -11.93 -15.38
N ALA A 22 1.17 -11.08 -15.40
CA ALA A 22 1.81 -10.55 -14.21
C ALA A 22 0.85 -9.72 -13.36
N VAL A 23 0.12 -8.76 -13.96
CA VAL A 23 -0.88 -7.94 -13.25
C VAL A 23 -1.97 -8.82 -12.62
N ALA A 24 -2.46 -9.82 -13.34
CA ALA A 24 -3.43 -10.76 -12.78
C ALA A 24 -2.85 -11.56 -11.61
N SER A 25 -1.59 -12.01 -11.72
CA SER A 25 -0.90 -12.74 -10.65
C SER A 25 -0.68 -11.87 -9.40
N GLU A 26 -0.20 -10.63 -9.57
CA GLU A 26 -0.01 -9.69 -8.46
C GLU A 26 -1.33 -9.39 -7.74
N LEU A 27 -2.43 -9.13 -8.48
CA LEU A 27 -3.75 -8.95 -7.88
C LEU A 27 -4.24 -10.18 -7.10
N HIS A 28 -3.88 -11.39 -7.53
CA HIS A 28 -4.16 -12.61 -6.75
C HIS A 28 -3.31 -12.66 -5.50
N ALA A 29 -2.01 -12.38 -5.60
CA ALA A 29 -1.06 -12.39 -4.50
C ALA A 29 -1.48 -11.41 -3.38
N ILE A 30 -1.85 -10.18 -3.73
CA ILE A 30 -2.34 -9.18 -2.77
C ILE A 30 -3.83 -9.35 -2.40
N GLY A 31 -4.49 -10.41 -2.88
CA GLY A 31 -5.88 -10.75 -2.52
C GLY A 31 -6.96 -9.86 -3.11
N MET A 32 -6.61 -9.01 -4.08
CA MET A 32 -7.51 -8.01 -4.66
C MET A 32 -8.30 -8.50 -5.89
N HIS A 33 -7.93 -9.65 -6.46
CA HIS A 33 -8.50 -10.26 -7.68
C HIS A 33 -10.04 -10.39 -7.73
N ARG A 34 -10.74 -10.46 -6.59
CA ARG A 34 -12.22 -10.57 -6.56
C ARG A 34 -12.95 -9.23 -6.54
N SER A 35 -12.23 -8.11 -6.64
CA SER A 35 -12.74 -6.86 -6.10
C SER A 35 -12.24 -5.58 -6.71
N VAL A 36 -10.99 -5.63 -7.12
CA VAL A 36 -10.41 -4.65 -8.02
C VAL A 36 -10.22 -5.39 -9.33
N VAL A 37 -10.77 -4.80 -10.38
CA VAL A 37 -10.54 -5.21 -11.74
C VAL A 37 -9.52 -4.23 -12.30
N VAL A 38 -8.39 -4.71 -12.80
CA VAL A 38 -7.44 -3.91 -13.56
C VAL A 38 -7.51 -4.38 -15.00
N ASP A 39 -8.04 -3.56 -15.88
CA ASP A 39 -8.08 -3.85 -17.32
C ASP A 39 -6.77 -3.39 -17.98
N VAL A 40 -6.01 -4.35 -18.51
CA VAL A 40 -4.77 -4.09 -19.24
C VAL A 40 -5.09 -4.08 -20.74
N THR A 41 -5.21 -2.88 -21.29
CA THR A 41 -5.84 -2.64 -22.59
C THR A 41 -5.02 -1.72 -23.47
N GLU A 42 -5.05 -1.96 -24.78
CA GLU A 42 -4.47 -1.04 -25.77
C GLU A 42 -5.42 0.11 -26.11
N SER A 43 -6.67 0.02 -25.66
CA SER A 43 -7.68 1.04 -25.90
C SER A 43 -7.41 2.29 -25.06
N THR A 44 -7.96 3.42 -25.49
CA THR A 44 -7.91 4.63 -24.67
C THR A 44 -8.77 4.43 -23.41
N PRO A 45 -8.22 4.68 -22.21
CA PRO A 45 -8.96 4.55 -20.98
C PRO A 45 -10.23 5.39 -20.95
N THR A 46 -11.22 4.89 -20.24
CA THR A 46 -12.45 5.61 -19.93
C THR A 46 -12.10 6.90 -19.18
N PRO A 47 -12.68 8.08 -19.54
CA PRO A 47 -12.26 9.36 -18.98
C PRO A 47 -12.32 9.48 -17.44
N LEU A 48 -13.18 8.68 -16.80
CA LEU A 48 -13.38 8.67 -15.35
C LEU A 48 -12.68 7.49 -14.66
N ALA A 49 -12.13 6.53 -15.41
CA ALA A 49 -11.45 5.39 -14.81
C ALA A 49 -10.04 5.82 -14.33
N PRO A 50 -9.67 5.48 -13.08
CA PRO A 50 -8.29 5.64 -12.61
C PRO A 50 -7.36 4.86 -13.54
N SER A 51 -6.41 5.55 -14.17
CA SER A 51 -5.59 4.96 -15.21
C SER A 51 -4.14 5.41 -15.17
N VAL A 52 -3.26 4.48 -15.55
CA VAL A 52 -1.84 4.70 -15.82
C VAL A 52 -1.54 4.22 -17.23
N ALA A 53 -0.57 4.82 -17.91
CA ALA A 53 -0.10 4.38 -19.21
C ALA A 53 1.28 3.75 -19.11
N VAL A 54 1.51 2.72 -19.92
CA VAL A 54 2.80 2.08 -20.10
C VAL A 54 3.11 2.02 -21.59
N ALA A 55 4.28 2.51 -21.98
CA ALA A 55 4.74 2.49 -23.35
C ALA A 55 5.81 1.40 -23.51
N LEU A 56 5.47 0.28 -24.15
CA LEU A 56 6.40 -0.83 -24.39
C LEU A 56 7.17 -0.53 -25.68
N ILE A 57 8.44 -0.15 -25.54
CA ILE A 57 9.26 0.40 -26.61
C ILE A 57 10.05 -0.73 -27.27
N GLY A 58 9.66 -1.09 -28.48
CA GLY A 58 10.44 -1.95 -29.38
C GLY A 58 11.21 -1.20 -30.44
N PRO A 59 11.95 -1.92 -31.30
CA PRO A 59 12.76 -1.32 -32.36
C PRO A 59 11.98 -0.41 -33.32
N ALA A 60 10.69 -0.67 -33.53
CA ALA A 60 9.83 0.15 -34.40
C ALA A 60 9.17 1.34 -33.68
N ALA A 61 9.35 1.48 -32.36
CA ALA A 61 8.67 2.48 -31.55
C ALA A 61 9.08 3.91 -31.91
N ALA A 62 10.39 4.19 -32.03
CA ALA A 62 10.92 5.52 -32.30
C ALA A 62 10.39 6.15 -33.60
N SER A 63 10.10 5.32 -34.61
CA SER A 63 9.63 5.78 -35.92
C SER A 63 8.12 5.71 -36.09
N SER A 64 7.35 5.30 -35.06
CA SER A 64 5.92 5.09 -35.16
C SER A 64 5.11 6.37 -34.85
N PRO A 65 4.42 6.95 -35.85
CA PRO A 65 3.56 8.13 -35.62
C PRO A 65 2.35 7.80 -34.74
N LYS A 66 1.86 6.55 -34.80
CA LYS A 66 0.73 6.08 -33.98
C LYS A 66 1.11 6.08 -32.50
N LEU A 67 2.30 5.55 -32.17
CA LEU A 67 2.78 5.49 -30.80
C LEU A 67 3.03 6.90 -30.24
N ALA A 68 3.68 7.76 -31.02
CA ALA A 68 3.90 9.16 -30.65
C ALA A 68 2.58 9.90 -30.40
N ALA A 69 1.57 9.73 -31.26
CA ALA A 69 0.26 10.35 -31.09
C ALA A 69 -0.46 9.86 -29.82
N ALA A 70 -0.50 8.55 -29.56
CA ALA A 70 -1.16 7.99 -28.39
C ALA A 70 -0.45 8.40 -27.08
N THR A 71 0.88 8.43 -27.11
CA THR A 71 1.73 8.91 -26.01
C THR A 71 1.49 10.39 -25.70
N LYS A 72 1.44 11.22 -26.74
CA LYS A 72 1.12 12.64 -26.62
C LYS A 72 -0.28 12.85 -26.05
N GLU A 73 -1.25 12.06 -26.48
CA GLU A 73 -2.60 12.11 -25.93
C GLU A 73 -2.62 11.78 -24.44
N ALA A 74 -2.03 10.64 -24.03
CA ALA A 74 -1.98 10.21 -22.64
C ALA A 74 -1.32 11.27 -21.74
N THR A 75 -0.15 11.78 -22.14
CA THR A 75 0.58 12.81 -21.40
C THR A 75 -0.15 14.15 -21.36
N SER A 76 -0.82 14.56 -22.44
CA SER A 76 -1.62 15.80 -22.47
C SER A 76 -2.83 15.76 -21.53
N LYS A 77 -3.34 14.55 -21.26
CA LYS A 77 -4.40 14.32 -20.27
C LYS A 77 -3.87 14.18 -18.83
N GLY A 78 -2.57 14.43 -18.61
CA GLY A 78 -1.95 14.34 -17.29
C GLY A 78 -1.80 12.91 -16.78
N ARG A 79 -1.95 11.90 -17.64
CA ARG A 79 -1.75 10.50 -17.25
C ARG A 79 -0.27 10.23 -17.05
N VAL A 80 0.08 9.55 -15.97
CA VAL A 80 1.43 9.02 -15.76
C VAL A 80 1.71 8.00 -16.85
N THR A 81 2.80 8.19 -17.59
CA THR A 81 3.21 7.31 -18.69
C THR A 81 4.61 6.79 -18.45
N ILE A 82 4.76 5.48 -18.28
CA ILE A 82 6.04 4.83 -17.99
C ILE A 82 6.62 4.22 -19.28
N PRO A 83 7.73 4.74 -19.82
CA PRO A 83 8.43 4.12 -20.94
C PRO A 83 9.20 2.88 -20.48
N VAL A 84 9.05 1.78 -21.21
CA VAL A 84 9.68 0.49 -20.93
C VAL A 84 10.55 0.07 -22.10
N VAL A 85 11.83 -0.15 -21.87
CA VAL A 85 12.85 -0.44 -22.91
C VAL A 85 13.62 -1.71 -22.56
N ASP A 86 14.29 -2.33 -23.54
CA ASP A 86 15.17 -3.48 -23.24
C ASP A 86 16.42 -3.06 -22.45
N ASN A 87 16.90 -1.85 -22.69
CA ASN A 87 18.15 -1.34 -22.14
C ASN A 87 18.09 0.18 -21.95
N LEU A 88 18.20 0.63 -20.70
CA LEU A 88 18.17 2.05 -20.35
C LEU A 88 19.37 2.82 -20.92
N GLY A 89 20.49 2.16 -21.19
CA GLY A 89 21.64 2.75 -21.89
C GLY A 89 21.35 3.22 -23.31
N GLN A 90 20.27 2.72 -23.94
CA GLN A 90 19.82 3.13 -25.28
C GLN A 90 18.53 3.97 -25.25
N PHE A 91 18.08 4.37 -24.06
CA PHE A 91 16.78 5.01 -23.84
C PHE A 91 16.52 6.19 -24.79
N GLN A 92 17.45 7.15 -24.83
CA GLN A 92 17.29 8.39 -25.64
C GLN A 92 17.21 8.14 -27.15
N SER A 93 17.69 7.00 -27.64
CA SER A 93 17.63 6.65 -29.06
C SER A 93 16.38 5.84 -29.46
N LEU A 94 15.71 5.20 -28.49
CA LEU A 94 14.60 4.29 -28.74
C LEU A 94 13.23 4.92 -28.43
N VAL A 95 13.21 5.87 -27.51
CA VAL A 95 11.99 6.43 -26.94
C VAL A 95 11.56 7.66 -27.74
N PRO A 96 10.26 7.81 -28.07
CA PRO A 96 9.75 9.02 -28.71
C PRO A 96 10.07 10.29 -27.90
N ASP A 97 10.25 11.43 -28.57
CA ASP A 97 10.62 12.71 -27.95
C ASP A 97 9.68 13.09 -26.80
N GLU A 98 8.38 12.78 -26.91
CA GLU A 98 7.39 13.04 -25.86
C GLU A 98 7.69 12.34 -24.53
N LEU A 99 8.40 11.21 -24.57
CA LEU A 99 8.77 10.41 -23.40
C LEU A 99 10.24 10.54 -23.00
N SER A 100 11.08 11.18 -23.81
CA SER A 100 12.53 11.34 -23.60
C SER A 100 12.89 12.00 -22.26
N ARG A 101 11.96 12.78 -21.68
CA ARG A 101 12.09 13.48 -20.40
C ARG A 101 11.69 12.65 -19.16
N PHE A 102 11.08 11.48 -19.34
CA PHE A 102 10.65 10.64 -18.21
C PHE A 102 11.70 9.56 -17.91
N ASN A 103 11.71 9.08 -16.66
CA ASN A 103 12.50 7.92 -16.30
C ASN A 103 11.87 6.65 -16.89
N GLY A 104 12.72 5.77 -17.42
CA GLY A 104 12.29 4.49 -17.98
C GLY A 104 12.38 3.32 -17.01
N PHE A 105 11.69 2.25 -17.35
CA PHE A 105 11.83 0.93 -16.78
C PHE A 105 12.58 0.02 -17.76
N GLU A 106 13.52 -0.78 -17.24
CA GLU A 106 14.22 -1.79 -18.05
C GLU A 106 13.55 -3.15 -17.95
N TRP A 107 13.11 -3.70 -19.09
CA TRP A 107 12.57 -5.05 -19.19
C TRP A 107 13.73 -6.07 -19.27
N SER A 108 14.44 -6.24 -18.16
CA SER A 108 15.59 -7.14 -18.06
C SER A 108 15.68 -7.75 -16.65
N GLY A 109 16.58 -8.72 -16.45
CA GLY A 109 16.80 -9.34 -15.15
C GLY A 109 15.71 -10.34 -14.74
N ASN A 110 15.53 -10.54 -13.43
CA ASN A 110 14.56 -11.50 -12.90
C ASN A 110 13.13 -10.90 -12.94
N GLU A 111 12.20 -11.66 -13.52
CA GLU A 111 10.75 -11.40 -13.54
C GLU A 111 10.39 -9.91 -13.82
N PRO A 112 10.90 -9.30 -14.92
CA PRO A 112 10.66 -7.90 -15.24
C PRO A 112 9.17 -7.54 -15.34
N GLU A 113 8.35 -8.46 -15.84
CA GLU A 113 6.90 -8.33 -15.95
C GLU A 113 6.22 -8.15 -14.59
N HIS A 114 6.66 -8.87 -13.56
CA HIS A 114 6.15 -8.76 -12.20
C HIS A 114 6.56 -7.44 -11.54
N ARG A 115 7.83 -7.03 -11.71
CA ARG A 115 8.33 -5.74 -11.20
C ARG A 115 7.61 -4.56 -11.85
N LEU A 116 7.30 -4.65 -13.14
CA LEU A 116 6.51 -3.62 -13.82
C LEU A 116 5.05 -3.64 -13.38
N ALA A 117 4.45 -4.81 -13.19
CA ALA A 117 3.09 -4.93 -12.68
C ALA A 117 2.96 -4.27 -11.29
N GLN A 118 3.87 -4.54 -10.35
CA GLN A 118 3.91 -3.90 -9.03
C GLN A 118 4.00 -2.38 -9.15
N LEU A 119 4.93 -1.86 -9.97
CA LEU A 119 5.06 -0.42 -10.22
C LEU A 119 3.76 0.21 -10.75
N LEU A 120 3.07 -0.47 -11.68
CA LEU A 120 1.81 0.04 -12.23
C LEU A 120 0.67 -0.02 -11.20
N LEU A 121 0.62 -1.05 -10.37
CA LEU A 121 -0.34 -1.15 -9.26
C LEU A 121 -0.07 -0.10 -8.17
N GLU A 122 1.19 0.20 -7.87
CA GLU A 122 1.60 1.31 -6.99
C GLU A 122 1.15 2.67 -7.57
N GLU A 123 1.35 2.91 -8.86
CA GLU A 123 0.94 4.17 -9.52
C GLU A 123 -0.59 4.32 -9.65
N LEU A 124 -1.33 3.21 -9.73
CA LEU A 124 -2.79 3.21 -9.57
C LEU A 124 -3.24 3.42 -8.11
N GLY A 125 -2.29 3.47 -7.19
CA GLY A 125 -2.49 3.59 -5.75
C GLY A 125 -2.97 2.30 -5.09
N ILE A 126 -3.08 1.18 -5.82
CA ILE A 126 -3.59 -0.11 -5.33
C ILE A 126 -2.62 -0.70 -4.30
N GLU A 127 -1.32 -0.66 -4.59
CA GLU A 127 -0.27 -0.96 -3.61
C GLU A 127 0.10 0.30 -2.81
N ASP A 128 0.44 0.13 -1.52
CA ASP A 128 0.70 1.26 -0.64
C ASP A 128 2.17 1.72 -0.70
N ARG A 129 2.35 3.03 -0.86
CA ARG A 129 3.64 3.71 -0.76
C ARG A 129 4.12 3.82 0.69
N ASP A 130 3.21 3.72 1.65
CA ASP A 130 3.51 3.81 3.08
C ASP A 130 3.86 2.44 3.67
N ARG A 131 5.12 2.05 3.51
CA ARG A 131 5.66 0.73 3.91
C ARG A 131 6.01 0.68 5.40
N ARG A 132 5.03 0.88 6.27
CA ARG A 132 5.25 0.87 7.73
C ARG A 132 4.98 -0.52 8.31
N VAL A 133 5.91 -1.01 9.13
CA VAL A 133 5.75 -2.33 9.79
C VAL A 133 5.99 -2.16 11.29
N PHE A 134 4.99 -2.48 12.11
CA PHE A 134 5.18 -2.62 13.55
C PHE A 134 5.72 -4.03 13.83
N LEU A 135 6.90 -4.12 14.46
CA LEU A 135 7.57 -5.38 14.77
C LEU A 135 7.42 -5.73 16.26
N SER A 136 6.53 -6.68 16.53
CA SER A 136 6.27 -7.24 17.84
C SER A 136 7.18 -8.43 18.13
N HIS A 137 7.81 -8.43 19.30
CA HIS A 137 8.67 -9.53 19.75
C HIS A 137 8.74 -9.58 21.27
N LYS A 138 9.01 -10.76 21.82
CA LYS A 138 9.45 -10.90 23.20
C LYS A 138 10.94 -10.56 23.29
N ARG A 139 11.30 -9.61 24.16
CA ARG A 139 12.69 -9.13 24.29
C ARG A 139 13.68 -10.19 24.78
N GLU A 140 13.22 -11.19 25.51
CA GLU A 140 14.11 -12.22 26.11
C GLU A 140 14.70 -13.16 25.05
N ASP A 141 13.97 -13.48 23.99
CA ASP A 141 14.36 -14.50 23.00
C ASP A 141 14.15 -14.07 21.54
N GLY A 142 13.48 -12.94 21.28
CA GLY A 142 13.30 -12.39 19.93
C GLY A 142 14.24 -11.23 19.61
N LEU A 143 15.17 -10.87 20.50
CA LEU A 143 15.93 -9.62 20.40
C LEU A 143 16.81 -9.56 19.13
N GLY A 144 17.70 -10.53 18.91
CA GLY A 144 18.61 -10.50 17.76
C GLY A 144 17.86 -10.46 16.42
N ALA A 145 16.91 -11.37 16.25
CA ALA A 145 16.10 -11.47 15.04
C ALA A 145 15.33 -10.18 14.73
N ALA A 146 14.76 -9.51 15.74
CA ALA A 146 14.00 -8.30 15.48
C ALA A 146 14.88 -7.13 15.01
N GLU A 147 16.08 -6.97 15.57
CA GLU A 147 17.07 -5.99 15.10
C GLU A 147 17.51 -6.29 13.66
N GLN A 148 17.79 -7.56 13.38
CA GLN A 148 18.16 -8.01 12.04
C GLN A 148 17.05 -7.71 11.01
N LEU A 149 15.80 -8.02 11.34
CA LEU A 149 14.65 -7.76 10.48
C LEU A 149 14.42 -6.27 10.28
N HIS A 150 14.60 -5.44 11.31
CA HIS A 150 14.53 -3.99 11.17
C HIS A 150 15.54 -3.46 10.15
N ASP A 151 16.79 -3.89 10.24
CA ASP A 151 17.83 -3.47 9.30
C ASP A 151 17.53 -3.94 7.87
N ALA A 152 17.09 -5.19 7.72
CA ALA A 152 16.71 -5.74 6.43
C ALA A 152 15.51 -5.00 5.81
N LEU A 153 14.42 -4.83 6.58
CA LEU A 153 13.23 -4.08 6.15
C LEU A 153 13.58 -2.65 5.74
N THR A 154 14.44 -1.98 6.50
CA THR A 154 14.91 -0.61 6.18
C THR A 154 15.63 -0.56 4.83
N ARG A 155 16.49 -1.54 4.51
CA ARG A 155 17.15 -1.64 3.18
C ARG A 155 16.14 -1.87 2.06
N HIS A 156 15.00 -2.51 2.37
CA HIS A 156 13.86 -2.70 1.46
C HIS A 156 12.85 -1.55 1.51
N ARG A 157 13.26 -0.37 2.00
CA ARG A 157 12.46 0.88 2.04
C ARG A 157 11.20 0.79 2.91
N PHE A 158 11.12 -0.18 3.81
CA PHE A 158 10.16 -0.11 4.90
C PHE A 158 10.61 0.90 5.94
N VAL A 159 9.64 1.38 6.71
CA VAL A 159 9.84 2.09 7.97
C VAL A 159 9.42 1.14 9.09
N PRO A 160 10.31 0.23 9.53
CA PRO A 160 10.02 -0.65 10.65
C PRO A 160 10.02 0.13 11.97
N PHE A 161 9.16 -0.28 12.90
CA PHE A 161 9.20 0.15 14.29
C PHE A 161 9.37 -1.07 15.16
N ILE A 162 10.44 -1.11 15.94
CA ILE A 162 10.61 -2.09 17.00
C ILE A 162 10.29 -1.40 18.31
N ASP A 163 9.52 -2.06 19.19
CA ASP A 163 9.41 -1.65 20.58
C ASP A 163 10.73 -1.87 21.34
N ARG A 164 11.75 -1.05 21.03
CA ARG A 164 13.03 -1.05 21.73
C ARG A 164 13.46 0.27 22.32
N PHE A 165 12.85 1.40 21.96
CA PHE A 165 13.43 2.67 22.36
C PHE A 165 12.40 3.68 22.86
N ALA A 166 12.57 4.01 24.13
CA ALA A 166 12.28 5.31 24.71
C ALA A 166 10.83 5.77 24.70
N ILE A 167 9.95 5.03 25.37
CA ILE A 167 8.82 5.70 26.02
C ILE A 167 9.44 6.65 27.07
N PRO A 168 9.26 7.98 26.94
CA PRO A 168 9.86 8.92 27.87
C PRO A 168 9.46 8.58 29.30
N LYS A 169 10.36 8.78 30.26
CA LYS A 169 10.03 8.62 31.69
C LYS A 169 8.80 9.49 32.01
N GLY A 170 7.71 8.87 32.43
CA GLY A 170 6.44 9.55 32.76
C GLY A 170 5.41 9.61 31.62
N ALA A 171 5.69 9.06 30.45
CA ALA A 171 4.68 8.90 29.39
C ALA A 171 3.82 7.64 29.62
N ASP A 172 2.57 7.70 29.15
CA ASP A 172 1.67 6.56 29.12
C ASP A 172 2.13 5.58 28.03
N VAL A 173 2.67 4.44 28.48
CA VAL A 173 3.25 3.39 27.65
C VAL A 173 2.21 2.80 26.70
N GLN A 174 1.00 2.55 27.21
CA GLN A 174 -0.09 1.93 26.47
C GLN A 174 -0.62 2.89 25.39
N ALA A 175 -0.77 4.17 25.72
CA ALA A 175 -1.18 5.18 24.74
C ALA A 175 -0.16 5.34 23.60
N HIS A 176 1.14 5.22 23.89
CA HIS A 176 2.18 5.33 22.87
C HIS A 176 2.20 4.13 21.91
N ILE A 177 2.01 2.91 22.43
CA ILE A 177 1.92 1.70 21.62
C ILE A 177 0.65 1.73 20.76
N ALA A 178 -0.48 2.16 21.31
CA ALA A 178 -1.71 2.33 20.55
C ALA A 178 -1.54 3.30 19.37
N ASP A 179 -0.94 4.47 19.59
CA ASP A 179 -0.64 5.41 18.49
C ASP A 179 0.27 4.79 17.42
N ALA A 180 1.29 4.04 17.86
CA ALA A 180 2.21 3.38 16.96
C ALA A 180 1.49 2.31 16.13
N LEU A 181 0.62 1.50 16.74
CA LEU A 181 -0.19 0.53 16.01
C LEU A 181 -1.14 1.22 15.01
N GLU A 182 -1.80 2.32 15.41
CA GLU A 182 -2.64 3.12 14.49
C GLU A 182 -1.85 3.75 13.34
N SER A 183 -0.59 4.10 13.58
CA SER A 183 0.27 4.74 12.58
C SER A 183 0.84 3.77 11.55
N TYR A 184 0.99 2.49 11.90
CA TYR A 184 1.72 1.52 11.08
C TYR A 184 0.81 0.56 10.31
N ALA A 185 -0.45 0.39 10.71
CA ALA A 185 -1.50 -0.37 10.01
C ALA A 185 -1.18 -1.85 9.62
N PHE A 186 0.04 -2.32 9.88
CA PHE A 186 0.51 -3.69 9.71
C PHE A 186 1.37 -4.12 10.91
N LEU A 187 1.09 -5.31 11.44
CA LEU A 187 1.77 -5.92 12.60
C LEU A 187 2.48 -7.21 12.18
N LEU A 188 3.80 -7.24 12.32
CA LEU A 188 4.65 -8.42 12.17
C LEU A 188 5.06 -8.94 13.55
N ILE A 189 4.79 -10.20 13.83
CA ILE A 189 4.99 -10.80 15.16
C ILE A 189 6.03 -11.90 15.07
N LEU A 190 7.03 -11.86 15.95
CA LEU A 190 7.97 -12.96 16.14
C LEU A 190 7.42 -13.91 17.22
N GLU A 191 6.85 -15.04 16.80
CA GLU A 191 6.33 -16.08 17.69
C GLU A 191 7.47 -17.02 18.10
N THR A 192 8.39 -16.48 18.90
CA THR A 192 9.50 -17.17 19.57
C THR A 192 9.00 -18.06 20.73
N PRO A 193 9.81 -19.00 21.27
CA PRO A 193 9.38 -19.90 22.34
C PRO A 193 8.72 -19.22 23.56
N LEU A 194 9.19 -18.04 23.95
CA LEU A 194 8.68 -17.26 25.08
C LEU A 194 7.67 -16.17 24.67
N ALA A 195 7.34 -16.03 23.39
CA ALA A 195 6.41 -14.99 22.90
C ALA A 195 5.05 -15.03 23.58
N HIS A 196 4.50 -16.23 23.79
CA HIS A 196 3.21 -16.46 24.45
C HIS A 196 3.15 -15.98 25.92
N LEU A 197 4.30 -15.69 26.55
CA LEU A 197 4.39 -15.18 27.93
C LEU A 197 4.37 -13.65 28.00
N SER A 198 4.35 -12.95 26.86
CA SER A 198 4.36 -11.49 26.82
C SER A 198 2.94 -10.94 26.81
N GLU A 199 2.53 -10.28 27.90
CA GLU A 199 1.26 -9.51 27.95
C GLU A 199 1.23 -8.42 26.86
N TRP A 200 2.37 -7.79 26.57
CA TRP A 200 2.49 -6.78 25.51
C TRP A 200 2.21 -7.33 24.12
N VAL A 201 2.76 -8.50 23.79
CA VAL A 201 2.51 -9.14 22.48
C VAL A 201 1.04 -9.54 22.36
N PHE A 202 0.41 -9.95 23.47
CA PHE A 202 -1.02 -10.23 23.50
C PHE A 202 -1.86 -8.97 23.24
N ASP A 203 -1.58 -7.87 23.94
CA ASP A 203 -2.30 -6.60 23.75
C ASP A 203 -2.18 -6.08 22.31
N GLU A 204 -0.99 -6.17 21.71
CA GLU A 204 -0.75 -5.78 20.31
C GLU A 204 -1.55 -6.64 19.32
N VAL A 205 -1.65 -7.95 19.57
CA VAL A 205 -2.45 -8.88 18.76
C VAL A 205 -3.95 -8.57 18.87
N ASP A 206 -4.46 -8.38 20.09
CA ASP A 206 -5.88 -8.05 20.31
C ASP A 206 -6.23 -6.70 19.66
N TYR A 207 -5.33 -5.73 19.79
CA TYR A 207 -5.46 -4.44 19.12
C TYR A 207 -5.50 -4.60 17.60
N ALA A 208 -4.54 -5.29 16.99
CA ALA A 208 -4.48 -5.46 15.55
C ALA A 208 -5.73 -6.16 14.98
N LEU A 209 -6.21 -7.20 15.66
CA LEU A 209 -7.42 -7.93 15.25
C LEU A 209 -8.68 -7.06 15.37
N SER A 210 -8.86 -6.36 16.49
CA SER A 210 -10.03 -5.50 16.70
C SER A 210 -10.08 -4.29 15.75
N HIS A 211 -8.95 -3.94 15.13
CA HIS A 211 -8.83 -2.83 14.18
C HIS A 211 -8.65 -3.27 12.73
N THR A 212 -8.73 -4.58 12.46
CA THR A 212 -8.53 -5.18 11.13
C THR A 212 -7.23 -4.71 10.47
N MET A 213 -6.16 -4.62 11.26
CA MET A 213 -4.81 -4.36 10.75
C MET A 213 -4.35 -5.55 9.90
N GLY A 214 -3.43 -5.29 8.97
CA GLY A 214 -2.68 -6.38 8.36
C GLY A 214 -1.82 -7.07 9.41
N THR A 215 -1.76 -8.39 9.41
CA THR A 215 -1.03 -9.15 10.43
C THR A 215 -0.29 -10.32 9.80
N LEU A 216 0.93 -10.58 10.27
CA LEU A 216 1.71 -11.75 9.91
C LEU A 216 2.49 -12.26 11.12
N ILE A 217 2.49 -13.57 11.33
CA ILE A 217 3.30 -14.22 12.35
C ILE A 217 4.46 -14.95 11.69
N LEU A 218 5.67 -14.66 12.14
CA LEU A 218 6.85 -15.48 11.91
C LEU A 218 6.98 -16.48 13.05
N GLN A 219 6.64 -17.75 12.78
CA GLN A 219 6.66 -18.82 13.76
C GLN A 219 8.06 -19.44 13.83
N TRP A 220 8.65 -19.41 15.04
CA TRP A 220 9.97 -19.98 15.28
C TRP A 220 9.98 -21.51 15.14
N PRO A 221 11.14 -22.14 14.88
CA PRO A 221 11.23 -23.60 14.84
C PRO A 221 10.87 -24.24 16.19
N GLY A 222 10.46 -25.50 16.16
CA GLY A 222 10.19 -26.29 17.36
C GLY A 222 8.78 -26.17 17.95
N GLU A 223 7.81 -25.71 17.14
CA GLU A 223 6.40 -25.61 17.50
C GLU A 223 6.18 -24.80 18.80
N PRO A 224 6.60 -23.53 18.82
CA PRO A 224 6.36 -22.66 19.96
C PRO A 224 4.86 -22.58 20.25
N LYS A 225 4.51 -22.42 21.53
CA LYS A 225 3.10 -22.23 21.92
C LYS A 225 2.57 -20.98 21.23
N ASN A 226 1.38 -21.09 20.64
CA ASN A 226 0.71 -19.96 20.01
C ASN A 226 0.48 -18.83 21.01
N ILE A 227 0.65 -17.60 20.56
CA ILE A 227 0.26 -16.42 21.33
C ILE A 227 -1.26 -16.45 21.55
N PRO A 228 -1.79 -16.15 22.75
CA PRO A 228 -3.24 -16.12 22.96
C PRO A 228 -3.94 -15.14 22.00
N GLY A 229 -5.15 -15.46 21.55
CA GLY A 229 -5.90 -14.61 20.60
C GLY A 229 -5.41 -14.64 19.15
N SER A 230 -4.20 -15.15 18.87
CA SER A 230 -3.60 -15.16 17.52
C SER A 230 -4.15 -16.24 16.55
N ALA A 231 -5.28 -16.85 16.88
CA ALA A 231 -5.90 -17.88 16.07
C ALA A 231 -6.38 -17.28 14.72
N GLY A 232 -6.04 -17.94 13.61
CA GLY A 232 -6.42 -17.50 12.27
C GLY A 232 -5.54 -16.39 11.67
N ILE A 233 -4.55 -15.87 12.41
CA ILE A 233 -3.53 -14.99 11.84
C ILE A 233 -2.61 -15.81 10.91
N PRO A 234 -2.31 -15.32 9.69
CA PRO A 234 -1.38 -15.97 8.78
C PRO A 234 -0.01 -16.20 9.42
N ARG A 235 0.54 -17.39 9.21
CA ARG A 235 1.82 -17.84 9.78
C ARG A 235 2.78 -18.26 8.67
N ILE A 236 4.03 -17.81 8.79
CA ILE A 236 5.17 -18.37 8.07
C ILE A 236 5.99 -19.15 9.08
N GLN A 237 6.19 -20.43 8.82
CA GLN A 237 6.99 -21.29 9.67
C GLN A 237 8.46 -21.25 9.24
N LEU A 238 9.34 -20.98 10.20
CA LEU A 238 10.78 -21.13 10.02
C LEU A 238 11.19 -22.59 10.16
N ALA A 239 12.03 -23.06 9.25
CA ALA A 239 12.70 -24.34 9.38
C ALA A 239 13.87 -24.22 10.38
N PRO A 240 14.22 -25.29 11.11
CA PRO A 240 15.34 -25.26 12.07
C PRO A 240 16.68 -24.85 11.45
N ASP A 241 16.89 -25.12 10.16
CA ASP A 241 18.09 -24.76 9.43
C ASP A 241 18.09 -23.33 8.90
N GLU A 242 17.02 -22.57 9.07
CA GLU A 242 16.96 -21.13 8.72
C GLU A 242 17.38 -20.23 9.89
N VAL A 243 17.45 -20.77 11.11
CA VAL A 243 17.87 -20.05 12.31
C VAL A 243 19.31 -20.38 12.65
N THR A 244 20.05 -19.40 13.14
CA THR A 244 21.41 -19.53 13.66
C THR A 244 21.60 -18.62 14.86
N THR A 245 22.68 -18.81 15.61
CA THR A 245 23.07 -17.92 16.70
C THR A 245 24.15 -16.96 16.21
N ASP A 246 24.07 -15.69 16.59
CA ASP A 246 25.11 -14.69 16.33
C ASP A 246 26.27 -14.79 17.35
N ASP A 247 27.31 -13.95 17.18
CA ASP A 247 28.48 -13.94 18.06
C ASP A 247 28.15 -13.52 19.52
N HIS A 248 26.98 -12.93 19.75
CA HIS A 248 26.51 -12.49 21.07
C HIS A 248 25.54 -13.47 21.73
N GLY A 249 25.22 -14.58 21.08
CA GLY A 249 24.32 -15.60 21.61
C GLY A 249 22.83 -15.38 21.28
N TYR A 250 22.48 -14.42 20.42
CA TYR A 250 21.10 -14.19 20.00
C TYR A 250 20.73 -15.06 18.79
N GLU A 251 19.50 -15.57 18.78
CA GLU A 251 18.95 -16.24 17.61
C GLU A 251 18.61 -15.21 16.51
N ILE A 252 19.06 -15.50 15.30
CA ILE A 252 18.90 -14.71 14.08
C ILE A 252 18.61 -15.61 12.89
N LEU A 253 18.17 -15.01 11.78
CA LEU A 253 17.93 -15.69 10.51
C LEU A 253 19.22 -15.81 9.69
N LYS A 254 19.39 -16.92 8.99
CA LYS A 254 20.41 -17.05 7.93
C LYS A 254 20.07 -16.16 6.73
N PRO A 255 21.06 -15.73 5.92
CA PRO A 255 20.83 -14.80 4.81
C PRO A 255 19.70 -15.21 3.85
N ASP A 256 19.71 -16.45 3.35
CA ASP A 256 18.69 -16.93 2.41
C ASP A 256 17.28 -16.96 3.04
N GLY A 257 17.21 -17.31 4.33
CA GLY A 257 15.97 -17.29 5.12
C GLY A 257 15.47 -15.87 5.31
N LEU A 258 16.35 -14.94 5.65
CA LEU A 258 16.03 -13.51 5.80
C LEU A 258 15.45 -12.94 4.52
N ASP A 259 16.08 -13.18 3.36
CA ASP A 259 15.58 -12.71 2.06
C ASP A 259 14.20 -13.28 1.73
N ARG A 260 13.96 -14.56 2.06
CA ARG A 260 12.64 -15.19 1.94
C ARG A 260 11.62 -14.50 2.83
N ILE A 261 11.93 -14.27 4.10
CA ILE A 261 11.02 -13.64 5.05
C ILE A 261 10.67 -12.22 4.62
N ILE A 262 11.63 -11.43 4.14
CA ILE A 262 11.36 -10.08 3.64
C ILE A 262 10.34 -10.09 2.50
N ARG A 263 10.47 -11.00 1.54
CA ARG A 263 9.49 -11.15 0.43
C ARG A 263 8.10 -11.50 0.93
N GLU A 264 8.00 -12.39 1.93
CA GLU A 264 6.70 -12.78 2.46
C GLU A 264 6.08 -11.68 3.34
N VAL A 265 6.89 -10.92 4.08
CA VAL A 265 6.43 -9.71 4.80
C VAL A 265 5.91 -8.67 3.82
N GLU A 266 6.58 -8.46 2.69
CA GLU A 266 6.14 -7.55 1.64
C GLU A 266 4.78 -7.94 1.06
N LYS A 267 4.59 -9.22 0.70
CA LYS A 267 3.30 -9.73 0.23
C LYS A 267 2.20 -9.55 1.27
N ALA A 268 2.46 -9.94 2.52
CA ALA A 268 1.48 -9.85 3.60
C ALA A 268 1.11 -8.39 3.93
N HIS A 269 2.09 -7.49 3.89
CA HIS A 269 1.89 -6.06 4.08
C HIS A 269 0.99 -5.47 2.99
N ALA A 270 1.35 -5.67 1.72
CA ALA A 270 0.56 -5.19 0.58
C ALA A 270 -0.89 -5.69 0.65
N HIS A 271 -1.07 -6.99 0.92
CA HIS A 271 -2.39 -7.60 1.09
C HIS A 271 -3.18 -6.96 2.24
N GLY A 272 -2.58 -6.86 3.43
CA GLY A 272 -3.24 -6.34 4.63
C GLY A 272 -3.72 -4.90 4.46
N ILE A 273 -2.88 -4.05 3.88
CA ILE A 273 -3.21 -2.64 3.65
C ILE A 273 -4.28 -2.48 2.57
N ALA A 274 -4.14 -3.18 1.43
CA ALA A 274 -5.13 -3.11 0.35
C ALA A 274 -6.52 -3.59 0.82
N ARG A 275 -6.57 -4.69 1.59
CA ARG A 275 -7.80 -5.18 2.22
C ARG A 275 -8.44 -4.13 3.12
N ARG A 276 -7.64 -3.46 3.97
CA ARG A 276 -8.16 -2.46 4.91
C ARG A 276 -8.69 -1.21 4.21
N ARG A 277 -7.96 -0.68 3.21
CA ARG A 277 -8.43 0.45 2.39
C ARG A 277 -9.74 0.12 1.67
N ARG A 278 -9.81 -1.07 1.08
CA ARG A 278 -11.03 -1.53 0.43
C ARG A 278 -12.22 -1.55 1.39
N MET A 279 -12.02 -2.06 2.61
CA MET A 279 -13.09 -2.06 3.61
C MET A 279 -13.60 -0.63 3.86
N LEU A 280 -12.70 0.34 4.07
CA LEU A 280 -13.08 1.74 4.27
C LEU A 280 -13.87 2.30 3.08
N VAL A 281 -13.38 2.08 1.86
CA VAL A 281 -14.08 2.49 0.64
C VAL A 281 -15.46 1.86 0.56
N CYS A 282 -15.59 0.55 0.77
CA CYS A 282 -16.88 -0.14 0.73
C CYS A 282 -17.84 0.42 1.79
N ASN A 283 -17.35 0.70 3.01
CA ASN A 283 -18.17 1.32 4.05
C ASN A 283 -18.70 2.70 3.61
N VAL A 284 -17.87 3.51 2.95
CA VAL A 284 -18.30 4.80 2.37
C VAL A 284 -19.34 4.59 1.27
N GLU A 285 -19.06 3.71 0.30
CA GLU A 285 -19.96 3.45 -0.82
C GLU A 285 -21.32 2.92 -0.34
N ASP A 286 -21.32 1.97 0.59
CA ASP A 286 -22.54 1.36 1.13
C ASP A 286 -23.38 2.40 1.87
N ALA A 287 -22.75 3.24 2.70
CA ALA A 287 -23.43 4.34 3.39
C ALA A 287 -24.00 5.37 2.41
N ALA A 288 -23.22 5.78 1.41
CA ALA A 288 -23.63 6.78 0.41
C ALA A 288 -24.76 6.24 -0.48
N ARG A 289 -24.65 5.02 -0.98
CA ARG A 289 -25.68 4.37 -1.82
C ARG A 289 -26.97 4.12 -1.04
N ALA A 290 -26.88 3.76 0.24
CA ALA A 290 -28.05 3.64 1.10
C ALA A 290 -28.82 4.97 1.26
N ALA A 291 -28.11 6.10 1.18
CA ALA A 291 -28.70 7.44 1.14
C ALA A 291 -29.12 7.91 -0.27
N GLY A 292 -29.00 7.04 -1.29
CA GLY A 292 -29.39 7.34 -2.67
C GLY A 292 -28.34 8.11 -3.48
N ALA A 293 -27.10 8.24 -3.00
CA ALA A 293 -26.00 8.86 -3.73
C ALA A 293 -25.39 7.92 -4.78
N SER A 294 -24.83 8.48 -5.85
CA SER A 294 -23.96 7.74 -6.77
C SER A 294 -22.50 7.87 -6.33
N CYS A 295 -21.70 6.82 -6.58
CA CYS A 295 -20.29 6.77 -6.23
C CYS A 295 -19.48 6.37 -7.47
N ILE A 296 -18.50 7.19 -7.85
CA ILE A 296 -17.57 6.92 -8.95
C ILE A 296 -16.16 6.74 -8.36
N PRO A 297 -15.51 5.58 -8.55
CA PRO A 297 -14.14 5.35 -8.12
C PRO A 297 -13.14 6.33 -8.75
N LEU A 298 -12.23 6.84 -7.94
CA LEU A 298 -11.09 7.65 -8.34
C LEU A 298 -9.77 6.92 -7.99
N LYS A 299 -8.65 7.50 -8.41
CA LYS A 299 -7.31 7.02 -8.02
C LYS A 299 -7.11 7.12 -6.50
N ASP A 300 -6.05 6.50 -5.98
CA ASP A 300 -5.64 6.62 -4.58
C ASP A 300 -6.75 6.27 -3.57
N TRP A 301 -7.56 5.25 -3.88
CA TRP A 301 -8.68 4.79 -3.05
C TRP A 301 -9.70 5.88 -2.70
N SER A 302 -9.94 6.78 -3.65
CA SER A 302 -10.90 7.87 -3.48
C SER A 302 -12.19 7.63 -4.26
N LEU A 303 -13.23 8.39 -3.92
CA LEU A 303 -14.56 8.34 -4.51
C LEU A 303 -15.03 9.76 -4.82
N ASP A 304 -15.64 9.92 -5.99
CA ASP A 304 -16.49 11.05 -6.31
C ASP A 304 -17.94 10.65 -6.02
N VAL A 305 -18.52 11.27 -4.99
CA VAL A 305 -19.85 10.96 -4.48
C VAL A 305 -20.80 12.10 -4.81
N SER A 306 -21.86 11.80 -5.56
CA SER A 306 -22.91 12.76 -5.90
C SER A 306 -24.20 12.43 -5.16
N ALA A 307 -24.57 13.28 -4.20
CA ALA A 307 -25.78 13.16 -3.39
C ALA A 307 -26.72 14.36 -3.60
N ALA A 308 -27.95 14.28 -3.08
CA ALA A 308 -28.90 15.40 -3.13
C ALA A 308 -28.38 16.67 -2.43
N LYS A 309 -27.54 16.49 -1.40
CA LYS A 309 -26.90 17.59 -0.64
C LYS A 309 -25.73 18.24 -1.39
N GLY A 310 -25.24 17.64 -2.47
CA GLY A 310 -24.10 18.12 -3.25
C GLY A 310 -23.10 17.03 -3.59
N ARG A 311 -21.98 17.45 -4.16
CA ARG A 311 -20.86 16.59 -4.55
C ARG A 311 -19.80 16.56 -3.45
N SER A 312 -19.25 15.38 -3.18
CA SER A 312 -18.20 15.19 -2.19
C SER A 312 -17.09 14.32 -2.77
N ILE A 313 -15.85 14.75 -2.63
CA ILE A 313 -14.67 13.93 -2.89
C ILE A 313 -14.26 13.29 -1.58
N VAL A 314 -14.22 11.96 -1.57
CA VAL A 314 -13.93 11.18 -0.37
C VAL A 314 -12.67 10.37 -0.59
N SER A 315 -11.65 10.55 0.25
CA SER A 315 -10.46 9.71 0.28
C SER A 315 -10.45 8.87 1.55
N VAL A 316 -9.78 7.71 1.52
CA VAL A 316 -9.63 6.86 2.71
C VAL A 316 -8.17 6.72 3.12
N THR A 317 -7.91 6.56 4.42
CA THR A 317 -6.58 6.26 4.96
C THR A 317 -6.65 5.11 5.98
N PRO A 318 -5.85 4.03 5.81
CA PRO A 318 -5.91 2.82 6.66
C PRO A 318 -5.15 2.97 7.98
N ARG A 319 -4.55 4.14 8.22
CA ARG A 319 -3.71 4.49 9.38
C ARG A 319 -4.15 5.83 9.95
N LEU A 320 -3.41 6.35 10.93
CA LEU A 320 -3.56 7.76 11.35
C LEU A 320 -3.51 8.70 10.12
N PRO A 321 -4.44 9.66 10.00
CA PRO A 321 -4.40 10.70 8.98
C PRO A 321 -3.11 11.51 9.04
N SER A 322 -2.57 11.85 7.87
CA SER A 322 -1.41 12.73 7.74
C SER A 322 -1.72 14.00 6.96
N ALA A 323 -0.84 15.00 7.08
CA ALA A 323 -0.92 16.21 6.26
C ALA A 323 -0.91 15.89 4.76
N GLN A 324 -0.14 14.88 4.35
CA GLN A 324 -0.07 14.46 2.96
C GLN A 324 -1.38 13.84 2.47
N ASP A 325 -2.13 13.12 3.33
CA ASP A 325 -3.45 12.60 2.95
C ASP A 325 -4.43 13.74 2.65
N LEU A 326 -4.47 14.74 3.54
CA LEU A 326 -5.31 15.92 3.40
C LEU A 326 -4.93 16.74 2.16
N GLN A 327 -3.63 16.90 1.89
CA GLN A 327 -3.16 17.58 0.69
C GLN A 327 -3.61 16.85 -0.59
N ARG A 328 -3.42 15.53 -0.66
CA ARG A 328 -3.83 14.75 -1.84
C ARG A 328 -5.34 14.79 -2.07
N LEU A 329 -6.13 14.76 -0.98
CA LEU A 329 -7.58 14.95 -1.05
C LEU A 329 -7.92 16.32 -1.65
N ASP A 330 -7.29 17.39 -1.17
CA ASP A 330 -7.55 18.75 -1.64
C ASP A 330 -7.13 18.96 -3.10
N GLU A 331 -6.01 18.38 -3.52
CA GLU A 331 -5.56 18.38 -4.92
C GLU A 331 -6.54 17.62 -5.82
N THR A 332 -6.99 16.44 -5.38
CA THR A 332 -7.98 15.63 -6.11
C THR A 332 -9.30 16.38 -6.25
N ARG A 333 -9.76 16.97 -5.16
CA ARG A 333 -10.95 17.83 -5.14
C ARG A 333 -10.81 19.01 -6.08
N SER A 334 -9.73 19.76 -6.00
CA SER A 334 -9.49 20.93 -6.86
C SER A 334 -9.42 20.58 -8.34
N ALA A 335 -8.87 19.41 -8.68
CA ALA A 335 -8.81 18.92 -10.05
C ALA A 335 -10.18 18.52 -10.62
N ILE A 336 -11.12 18.08 -9.77
CA ILE A 336 -12.43 17.58 -10.17
C ILE A 336 -13.52 18.65 -10.04
N ASP A 337 -13.61 19.26 -8.86
CA ASP A 337 -14.54 20.35 -8.51
C ASP A 337 -14.06 21.05 -7.23
N ALA A 338 -13.51 22.25 -7.39
CA ALA A 338 -12.99 23.07 -6.31
C ALA A 338 -14.07 23.57 -5.31
N ASN A 339 -15.36 23.31 -5.55
CA ASN A 339 -16.44 23.61 -4.63
C ASN A 339 -17.06 22.36 -3.99
N ALA A 340 -16.64 21.16 -4.38
CA ALA A 340 -17.10 19.93 -3.73
C ALA A 340 -16.63 19.87 -2.27
N ASN A 341 -17.39 19.18 -1.43
CA ASN A 341 -16.96 18.84 -0.08
C ASN A 341 -15.75 17.89 -0.15
N ALA A 342 -14.84 17.93 0.81
CA ALA A 342 -13.73 16.99 0.91
C ALA A 342 -13.76 16.24 2.23
N LEU A 343 -13.82 14.92 2.16
CA LEU A 343 -13.89 14.05 3.33
C LEU A 343 -12.71 13.08 3.32
N LEU A 344 -11.88 13.13 4.37
CA LEU A 344 -10.87 12.12 4.63
C LEU A 344 -11.41 11.13 5.67
N VAL A 345 -11.71 9.91 5.22
CA VAL A 345 -12.19 8.83 6.08
C VAL A 345 -11.03 8.02 6.60
N HIS A 346 -10.95 7.80 7.91
CA HIS A 346 -9.82 7.11 8.52
C HIS A 346 -10.20 5.94 9.43
N ALA A 347 -9.34 4.94 9.49
CA ALA A 347 -9.52 3.77 10.35
C ALA A 347 -9.08 3.98 11.81
N ALA A 348 -8.42 5.11 12.12
CA ALA A 348 -7.99 5.44 13.48
C ALA A 348 -9.20 5.55 14.41
N ARG A 349 -9.18 4.84 15.55
CA ARG A 349 -10.29 4.90 16.52
C ARG A 349 -10.20 6.15 17.38
N GLN A 350 -8.98 6.59 17.70
CA GLN A 350 -8.79 7.75 18.54
C GLN A 350 -7.63 8.61 18.06
N LEU A 351 -7.94 9.81 17.60
CA LEU A 351 -6.93 10.84 17.38
C LEU A 351 -6.64 11.55 18.70
N ARG A 352 -5.43 11.40 19.24
CA ARG A 352 -5.02 12.14 20.44
C ARG A 352 -5.06 13.65 20.22
N GLU A 353 -5.23 14.38 21.31
CA GLU A 353 -5.43 15.84 21.30
C GLU A 353 -4.35 16.61 20.52
N PRO A 354 -3.04 16.30 20.62
CA PRO A 354 -2.02 16.99 19.81
C PRO A 354 -2.18 16.74 18.30
N ALA A 355 -2.48 15.50 17.90
CA ALA A 355 -2.71 15.16 16.49
C ALA A 355 -4.00 15.80 15.97
N CYS A 356 -5.07 15.76 16.76
CA CYS A 356 -6.31 16.49 16.51
C CYS A 356 -6.06 17.98 16.29
N GLY A 357 -5.29 18.63 17.17
CA GLY A 357 -4.96 20.05 17.08
C GLY A 357 -4.15 20.38 15.81
N HIS A 358 -3.16 19.55 15.49
CA HIS A 358 -2.36 19.72 14.28
C HIS A 358 -3.19 19.55 12.99
N LEU A 359 -4.01 18.50 12.92
CA LEU A 359 -4.86 18.25 11.75
C LEU A 359 -5.93 19.33 11.60
N LYS A 360 -6.54 19.80 12.69
CA LYS A 360 -7.45 20.96 12.67
C LYS A 360 -6.77 22.23 12.17
N TRP A 361 -5.53 22.49 12.61
CA TRP A 361 -4.76 23.62 12.12
C TRP A 361 -4.47 23.52 10.61
N ILE A 362 -4.26 22.30 10.09
CA ILE A 362 -4.09 22.08 8.65
C ILE A 362 -5.41 22.34 7.90
N THR A 363 -6.54 21.82 8.40
CA THR A 363 -7.83 21.90 7.70
C THR A 363 -8.55 23.24 7.86
N ASP A 364 -8.11 24.09 8.80
CA ASP A 364 -8.75 25.37 9.11
C ASP A 364 -8.88 26.26 7.85
N GLY A 365 -10.11 26.67 7.56
CA GLY A 365 -10.47 27.49 6.40
C GLY A 365 -10.34 26.80 5.02
N ARG A 366 -10.06 25.49 4.96
CA ARG A 366 -9.84 24.76 3.68
C ARG A 366 -11.03 23.93 3.21
N GLY A 367 -12.06 23.76 4.03
CA GLY A 367 -13.21 22.91 3.68
C GLY A 367 -12.85 21.42 3.59
N LEU A 368 -11.92 20.97 4.43
CA LEU A 368 -11.50 19.57 4.53
C LEU A 368 -11.98 19.00 5.86
N ASP A 369 -12.72 17.90 5.82
CA ASP A 369 -13.27 17.25 7.00
C ASP A 369 -12.61 15.88 7.23
N LEU A 370 -12.32 15.57 8.50
CA LEU A 370 -11.85 14.26 8.93
C LEU A 370 -12.99 13.49 9.58
N VAL A 371 -13.23 12.27 9.09
CA VAL A 371 -14.35 11.43 9.55
C VAL A 371 -13.81 10.06 9.95
N PRO A 372 -14.01 9.60 11.20
CA PRO A 372 -13.71 8.22 11.54
C PRO A 372 -14.68 7.29 10.80
N ASP A 373 -14.20 6.11 10.41
CA ASP A 373 -14.97 5.14 9.62
C ASP A 373 -16.34 4.79 10.25
N ASN A 374 -16.40 4.71 11.58
CA ASN A 374 -17.62 4.43 12.33
C ASN A 374 -18.66 5.58 12.34
N ALA A 375 -18.31 6.77 11.86
CA ALA A 375 -19.19 7.94 11.79
C ALA A 375 -19.64 8.28 10.35
N ILE A 376 -19.23 7.49 9.34
CA ILE A 376 -19.49 7.79 7.93
C ILE A 376 -20.99 7.82 7.59
N GLY A 377 -21.81 7.03 8.30
CA GLY A 377 -23.25 6.96 8.06
C GLY A 377 -23.99 8.27 8.30
N ALA A 378 -23.44 9.17 9.13
CA ALA A 378 -24.05 10.47 9.42
C ALA A 378 -23.75 11.55 8.36
N GLN A 379 -22.86 11.26 7.39
CA GLN A 379 -22.42 12.25 6.40
C GLN A 379 -23.38 12.40 5.21
N TRP A 380 -24.14 11.35 4.88
CA TRP A 380 -24.92 11.27 3.64
C TRP A 380 -26.35 11.78 3.77
#